data_AF-A0AA90STQ9-F1
#
_entry.id   AF-A0AA90STQ9-F1
#
_cell.length_a   1.000
_cell.length_b   1.000
_cell.length_c   1.000
_cell.angle_alpha   90.00
_cell.angle_beta   90.00
_cell.angle_gamma   90.00
#
_symmetry.space_group_name_H-M   'P 1'
#
loop_
_entity.id
_entity.type
_entity.pdbx_description
1 polymer ?
#
loop_
_entity_poly.entity_id
_entity_poly.type
_entity_poly.pdbx_seq_one_letter_code
_entity_poly.pdbx_strand_id
1 'polypeptide(L)'
;TTNKEGYREYKSPKQICTTCSFLSRCTESKDCQKVVTRHIWQTHVEEADHLRHHQDVKPIYAKRKETIERVFADAKEKHGMRWTT
;
A
#
# COMPACT_ATOMS: atom_id res chain seq x y z
N THR A 1 -13.54 8.22 -0.87
CA THR A 1 -14.46 7.12 -1.23
C THR A 1 -13.69 5.84 -1.37
N THR A 2 -14.23 4.67 -0.98
CA THR A 2 -13.58 3.38 -1.22
C THR A 2 -14.11 2.75 -2.51
N ASN A 3 -13.24 2.33 -3.42
CA ASN A 3 -13.62 1.64 -4.67
C ASN A 3 -13.80 0.13 -4.46
N LYS A 4 -14.28 -0.59 -5.49
CA LYS A 4 -14.53 -2.04 -5.42
C LYS A 4 -13.23 -2.85 -5.26
N GLU A 5 -12.12 -2.26 -5.69
CA GLU A 5 -10.77 -2.81 -5.64
C GLU A 5 -10.10 -2.60 -4.27
N GLY A 6 -10.80 -1.99 -3.29
CA GLY A 6 -10.29 -1.82 -1.93
C GLY A 6 -9.37 -0.62 -1.72
N TYR A 7 -9.45 0.41 -2.56
CA TYR A 7 -8.69 1.66 -2.42
C TYR A 7 -9.58 2.81 -1.98
N ARG A 8 -9.10 3.56 -0.98
CA ARG A 8 -9.63 4.87 -0.61
C ARG A 8 -9.05 5.93 -1.54
N GLU A 9 -9.92 6.60 -2.26
CA GLU A 9 -9.63 7.79 -3.05
C GLU A 9 -9.88 9.04 -2.23
N TYR A 10 -8.85 9.89 -2.15
CA TYR A 10 -8.91 11.24 -1.61
C TYR A 10 -8.76 12.21 -2.76
N LYS A 11 -9.69 13.16 -2.86
CA LYS A 11 -9.76 14.11 -3.97
C LYS A 11 -9.61 15.52 -3.41
N SER A 12 -8.73 16.32 -4.01
CA SER A 12 -8.59 17.72 -3.65
C SER A 12 -9.80 18.54 -4.15
N PRO A 13 -10.17 19.62 -3.46
CA PRO A 13 -11.20 20.54 -3.93
C PRO A 13 -10.69 21.33 -5.15
N LYS A 14 -11.41 21.20 -6.28
CA LYS A 14 -11.03 21.82 -7.56
C LYS A 14 -10.86 23.33 -7.45
N GLN A 15 -11.78 24.00 -6.74
CA GLN A 15 -11.81 25.46 -6.61
C GLN A 15 -10.55 26.03 -5.92
N ILE A 16 -9.93 25.25 -5.04
CA ILE A 16 -8.72 25.65 -4.32
C ILE A 16 -7.48 25.32 -5.17
N CYS A 17 -7.52 24.20 -5.90
CA CYS A 17 -6.37 23.77 -6.69
C CYS A 17 -6.15 24.59 -7.96
N THR A 18 -7.21 25.11 -8.58
CA THR A 18 -7.09 25.95 -9.80
C THR A 18 -6.26 27.22 -9.58
N THR A 19 -6.28 27.79 -8.38
CA THR A 19 -5.51 29.00 -8.03
C THR A 19 -4.14 28.69 -7.42
N CYS A 20 -3.78 27.42 -7.27
CA CYS A 20 -2.55 27.00 -6.64
C CYS A 20 -1.34 27.23 -7.56
N SER A 21 -0.35 28.00 -7.10
CA SER A 21 0.88 28.28 -7.83
C SER A 21 1.72 27.02 -8.13
N PHE A 22 1.53 25.96 -7.35
CA PHE A 22 2.23 24.68 -7.53
C PHE A 22 1.40 23.65 -8.29
N LEU A 23 0.27 24.02 -8.91
CA LEU A 23 -0.63 23.09 -9.58
C LEU A 23 0.10 22.22 -10.62
N SER A 24 0.93 22.83 -11.46
CA SER A 24 1.73 22.15 -12.49
C SER A 24 2.72 21.12 -11.93
N ARG A 25 3.17 21.29 -10.69
CA ARG A 25 4.05 20.33 -10.00
C ARG A 25 3.28 19.29 -9.19
N CYS A 26 2.03 19.58 -8.87
CA CYS A 26 1.22 18.81 -7.93
C CYS A 26 0.35 17.76 -8.62
N THR A 27 -0.19 18.08 -9.80
CA THR A 27 -0.99 17.17 -10.62
C THR A 27 -1.06 17.64 -12.08
N GLU A 28 -1.00 16.70 -13.02
CA GLU A 28 -1.21 16.96 -14.46
C GLU A 28 -2.68 16.74 -14.89
N SER A 29 -3.58 16.58 -13.90
CA SER A 29 -5.00 16.35 -14.14
C SER A 29 -5.64 17.56 -14.83
N LYS A 30 -6.31 17.31 -15.97
CA LYS A 30 -7.10 18.33 -16.70
C LYS A 30 -8.16 19.00 -15.83
N ASP A 31 -8.67 18.25 -14.87
CA ASP A 31 -9.69 18.67 -13.91
C ASP A 31 -9.14 19.55 -12.78
N CYS A 32 -7.83 19.85 -12.79
CA CYS A 32 -7.12 20.55 -11.71
C CYS A 32 -7.37 19.90 -10.34
N GLN A 33 -7.56 18.57 -10.33
CA GLN A 33 -7.88 17.78 -9.14
C GLN A 33 -6.79 16.75 -8.90
N LYS A 34 -6.17 16.81 -7.72
CA LYS A 34 -5.27 15.77 -7.25
C LYS A 34 -6.09 14.63 -6.67
N VAL A 35 -5.84 13.43 -7.17
CA VAL A 35 -6.39 12.19 -6.61
C VAL A 35 -5.25 11.42 -5.98
N VAL A 36 -5.40 11.10 -4.71
CA VAL A 36 -4.49 10.21 -3.98
C VAL A 36 -5.25 8.94 -3.66
N THR A 37 -4.70 7.79 -4.06
CA THR A 37 -5.26 6.48 -3.77
C THR A 37 -4.47 5.83 -2.65
N ARG A 38 -5.17 5.22 -1.69
CA ARG A 38 -4.54 4.47 -0.60
C ARG A 38 -5.32 3.21 -0.34
N HIS A 39 -4.67 2.06 -0.38
CA HIS A 39 -5.32 0.79 -0.09
C HIS A 39 -5.88 0.76 1.35
N ILE A 40 -7.03 0.10 1.57
CA ILE A 40 -7.67 0.05 2.90
C ILE A 40 -6.77 -0.55 3.98
N TRP A 41 -5.91 -1.50 3.61
CA TRP A 41 -4.98 -2.17 4.52
C TRP A 41 -3.64 -1.44 4.65
N GLN A 42 -3.44 -0.32 3.93
CA GLN A 42 -2.15 0.37 3.88
C GLN A 42 -1.66 0.80 5.27
N THR A 43 -2.56 1.30 6.12
CA THR A 43 -2.20 1.72 7.50
C THR A 43 -1.62 0.55 8.31
N HIS A 44 -2.22 -0.64 8.18
CA HIS A 44 -1.73 -1.84 8.87
C HIS A 44 -0.40 -2.34 8.30
N VAL A 45 -0.19 -2.20 6.98
CA VAL A 45 1.10 -2.53 6.35
C VAL A 45 2.20 -1.60 6.85
N GLU A 46 1.93 -0.29 6.92
CA GLU A 46 2.88 0.69 7.46
C GLU A 46 3.18 0.46 8.95
N GLU A 47 2.17 0.11 9.74
CA GLU A 47 2.35 -0.24 11.15
C GLU A 47 3.20 -1.50 11.32
N ALA A 48 2.93 -2.55 10.54
CA ALA A 48 3.74 -3.77 10.55
C ALA A 48 5.20 -3.50 10.12
N ASP A 49 5.41 -2.63 9.12
CA ASP A 49 6.75 -2.22 8.69
C ASP A 49 7.49 -1.43 9.77
N HIS A 50 6.79 -0.52 10.46
CA HIS A 50 7.35 0.19 11.60
C HIS A 50 7.73 -0.77 12.74
N LEU A 51 6.80 -1.65 13.13
CA LEU A 51 6.98 -2.59 14.23
C LEU A 51 8.13 -3.58 13.98
N ARG A 52 8.38 -4.01 12.74
CA ARG A 52 9.48 -4.98 12.46
C ARG A 52 10.87 -4.47 12.86
N HIS A 53 11.02 -3.15 12.99
CA HIS A 53 12.26 -2.51 13.42
C HIS A 53 12.35 -2.29 14.94
N HIS A 54 11.25 -2.50 15.67
CA HIS A 54 11.19 -2.40 17.13
C HIS A 54 12.03 -3.51 17.78
N GLN A 55 12.68 -3.22 18.92
CA GLN A 55 13.65 -4.12 19.55
C GLN A 55 13.04 -5.48 19.91
N ASP A 56 11.82 -5.50 20.43
CA ASP A 56 11.12 -6.73 20.83
C ASP A 56 10.62 -7.57 19.64
N VAL A 57 10.25 -6.89 18.55
CA VAL A 57 9.63 -7.52 17.37
C VAL A 57 10.67 -7.99 16.37
N LYS A 58 11.79 -7.28 16.24
CA LYS A 58 12.91 -7.61 15.34
C LYS A 58 13.36 -9.09 15.45
N PRO A 59 13.59 -9.68 16.65
CA PRO A 59 13.97 -11.09 16.75
C PRO A 59 12.83 -12.05 16.34
N ILE A 60 11.57 -11.66 16.56
CA ILE A 60 10.40 -12.44 16.12
C ILE A 60 10.29 -12.40 14.59
N TYR A 61 10.42 -11.21 14.00
CA TYR A 61 10.37 -11.01 12.55
C TYR A 61 11.50 -11.76 11.83
N ALA A 62 12.70 -11.86 12.43
CA ALA A 62 13.80 -12.63 11.87
C ALA A 62 13.47 -14.13 11.67
N LYS A 63 12.55 -14.69 12.46
CA LYS A 63 12.07 -16.08 12.32
C LYS A 63 11.13 -16.30 11.15
N ARG A 64 10.64 -15.23 10.49
CA ARG A 64 9.73 -15.30 9.33
C ARG A 64 10.29 -16.16 8.19
N LYS A 65 11.60 -16.09 7.95
CA LYS A 65 12.30 -16.89 6.94
C LYS A 65 12.21 -18.40 7.19
N GLU A 66 12.06 -18.79 8.46
CA GLU A 66 11.98 -20.19 8.88
C GLU A 66 10.53 -20.67 8.94
N THR A 67 9.61 -19.87 9.46
CA THR A 67 8.23 -20.32 9.71
C THR A 67 7.28 -19.99 8.57
N ILE A 68 7.31 -18.76 8.07
CA ILE A 68 6.33 -18.25 7.10
C ILE A 68 6.83 -18.49 5.68
N GLU A 69 8.03 -18.01 5.33
CA GLU A 69 8.53 -18.08 3.95
C GLU A 69 8.71 -19.53 3.47
N ARG A 70 9.08 -20.44 4.38
CA ARG A 70 9.16 -21.87 4.09
C ARG A 70 7.81 -22.46 3.69
N VAL A 71 6.77 -22.19 4.47
CA VAL A 71 5.40 -22.64 4.16
C VAL A 71 4.89 -21.98 2.88
N PHE A 72 5.23 -20.71 2.66
CA PHE A 72 4.85 -19.99 1.44
C PHE A 72 5.53 -20.56 0.19
N ALA A 73 6.79 -20.97 0.28
CA ALA A 73 7.50 -21.66 -0.79
C ALA A 73 6.87 -23.03 -1.09
N ASP A 74 6.57 -23.81 -0.05
CA ASP A 74 5.84 -25.07 -0.18
C ASP A 74 4.48 -24.88 -0.86
N ALA A 75 3.75 -23.82 -0.51
CA ALA A 75 2.47 -23.49 -1.11
C ALA A 75 2.59 -23.21 -2.62
N LYS A 76 3.64 -22.49 -3.04
CA LYS A 76 3.90 -22.22 -4.46
C LYS A 76 4.14 -23.49 -5.27
N GLU A 77 4.94 -24.42 -4.73
CA GLU A 77 5.28 -25.67 -5.43
C GLU A 77 4.13 -26.68 -5.39
N LYS A 78 3.53 -26.92 -4.22
CA LYS A 78 2.56 -28.01 -4.01
C LYS A 78 1.13 -27.66 -4.40
N HIS A 79 0.77 -26.37 -4.33
CA HIS A 79 -0.62 -25.91 -4.55
C HIS A 79 -0.76 -25.01 -5.78
N GLY A 80 0.23 -25.02 -6.70
CA GLY A 80 0.14 -24.31 -7.98
C GLY A 80 0.12 -22.79 -7.87
N MET A 81 0.44 -22.21 -6.70
CA MET A 81 0.46 -20.75 -6.48
C MET A 81 1.70 -20.06 -7.09
N ARG A 82 2.44 -20.77 -7.94
CA ARG A 82 3.63 -20.24 -8.63
C ARG A 82 3.26 -19.29 -9.76
N TRP A 83 2.12 -19.52 -10.41
CA TRP A 83 1.65 -18.76 -11.56
C TRP A 83 0.21 -18.33 -11.34
N THR A 84 -0.09 -17.06 -11.64
CA THR A 84 -1.47 -16.57 -11.72
C THR A 84 -1.90 -16.64 -13.18
N THR A 85 -2.97 -17.40 -13.47
CA THR A 85 -3.63 -17.43 -14.78
C THR A 85 -4.33 -16.12 -15.10
#